data_AF-A0AAV4ICI5-F1
#
_entry.id   AF-A0AAV4ICI5-F1
#
_cell.length_a   1.000
_cell.length_b   1.000
_cell.length_c   1.000
_cell.angle_alpha   90.00
_cell.angle_beta   90.00
_cell.angle_gamma   90.00
#
_symmetry.space_group_name_H-M   'P 1'
#
loop_
_entity.id
_entity.type
_entity.pdbx_description
1 polymer ?
#
loop_
_entity_poly.entity_id
_entity_poly.type
_entity_poly.pdbx_seq_one_letter_code
_entity_poly.pdbx_strand_id
1 'polypeptide(L)'
;MISPFQGEPKPLEKPITPEEVRKSYNSLNNNKAPGEDEIHAELLKYGTPLLDQTIADIFNTTINKHEKNRQKRRSAYSHPKTRKKERSPEQSATYNIVELNT
;
A
#
# COMPACT_ATOMS: atom_id res chain seq x y z
N MET A 1 -2.17 13.74 -17.57
CA MET A 1 -2.60 12.35 -17.79
C MET A 1 -1.55 11.68 -18.65
N ILE A 2 -0.83 10.69 -18.12
CA ILE A 2 0.16 9.93 -18.90
C ILE A 2 -0.60 8.81 -19.60
N SER A 3 -0.51 8.71 -20.93
CA SER A 3 -1.11 7.61 -21.70
C SER A 3 -0.44 6.28 -21.33
N PRO A 4 -1.19 5.16 -21.28
CA PRO A 4 -0.60 3.85 -21.02
C PRO A 4 0.39 3.50 -22.13
N PHE A 5 1.52 2.89 -21.76
CA PHE A 5 2.49 2.39 -22.73
C PHE A 5 1.84 1.42 -23.70
N GLN A 6 2.05 1.64 -25.00
CA GLN A 6 1.60 0.79 -26.09
C GLN A 6 2.84 0.40 -26.90
N GLY A 7 3.36 -0.79 -26.65
CA GLY A 7 4.53 -1.33 -27.34
C GLY A 7 4.64 -2.83 -27.15
N GLU A 8 5.50 -3.45 -27.96
CA GLU A 8 5.79 -4.89 -27.88
C GLU A 8 6.48 -5.25 -26.54
N PRO A 9 6.28 -6.48 -26.03
CA PRO A 9 6.99 -6.97 -24.85
C PRO A 9 8.51 -6.83 -25.08
N LYS A 10 9.20 -6.10 -24.20
CA LYS A 10 10.66 -6.08 -24.18
C LYS A 10 11.13 -6.96 -23.02
N PRO A 11 11.52 -8.23 -23.28
CA PRO A 11 12.02 -9.10 -22.23
C PRO A 11 13.29 -8.52 -21.62
N LEU A 12 13.55 -8.87 -20.36
CA LEU A 12 14.77 -8.46 -19.67
C LEU A 12 15.96 -9.23 -20.26
N GLU A 13 17.09 -8.53 -20.47
CA GLU A 13 18.35 -9.19 -20.83
C GLU A 13 18.88 -10.08 -19.69
N LYS A 14 18.58 -9.68 -18.44
CA LYS A 14 18.89 -10.44 -17.23
C LYS A 14 17.62 -10.59 -16.41
N PRO A 15 17.21 -11.83 -16.07
CA PRO A 15 16.04 -12.02 -15.22
C PRO A 15 16.31 -11.45 -13.83
N ILE A 16 15.26 -10.94 -13.19
CA ILE A 16 15.30 -10.50 -11.79
C ILE A 16 15.59 -11.71 -10.92
N THR A 17 16.56 -11.58 -10.01
CA THR A 17 16.94 -12.68 -9.10
C THR A 17 16.26 -12.56 -7.73
N PRO A 18 16.11 -13.67 -6.98
CA PRO A 18 15.59 -13.63 -5.61
C PRO A 18 16.43 -12.74 -4.68
N GLU A 19 17.75 -12.66 -4.89
CA GLU A 19 18.64 -11.82 -4.08
C GLU A 19 18.37 -10.33 -4.31
N GLU A 20 18.07 -9.93 -5.55
CA GLU A 20 17.68 -8.54 -5.87
C GLU A 20 16.34 -8.18 -5.21
N VAL A 21 15.39 -9.11 -5.20
CA VAL A 21 14.12 -8.97 -4.47
C VAL A 21 14.38 -8.80 -2.98
N ARG A 22 15.18 -9.69 -2.38
CA ARG A 22 15.52 -9.62 -0.95
C ARG A 22 16.20 -8.31 -0.57
N LYS A 23 17.16 -7.85 -1.39
CA LYS A 23 17.83 -6.56 -1.21
C LYS A 23 16.83 -5.41 -1.23
N SER A 24 15.84 -5.47 -2.12
CA SER A 24 14.77 -4.47 -2.22
C SER A 24 13.87 -4.48 -0.98
N TYR A 25 13.50 -5.65 -0.46
CA TYR A 25 12.71 -5.76 0.78
C TYR A 25 13.45 -5.20 1.98
N ASN A 26 14.74 -5.50 2.12
CA ASN A 26 15.56 -4.97 3.21
C ASN A 26 15.64 -3.44 3.21
N SER A 27 15.46 -2.79 2.05
CA SER A 27 15.47 -1.33 1.92
C SER A 27 14.17 -0.64 2.32
N LEU A 28 13.08 -1.39 2.52
CA LEU A 28 11.78 -0.82 2.92
C LEU A 28 11.88 -0.16 4.31
N ASN A 29 11.02 0.80 4.61
CA ASN A 29 10.95 1.38 5.96
C ASN A 29 9.90 0.66 6.81
N ASN A 30 10.22 0.37 8.06
CA ASN A 30 9.27 -0.22 9.01
C ASN A 30 8.22 0.83 9.44
N ASN A 31 7.07 0.36 9.93
CA ASN A 31 5.95 1.15 10.44
C ASN A 31 5.38 2.14 9.41
N LYS A 32 5.55 1.87 8.12
CA LYS A 32 4.86 2.61 7.06
C LYS A 32 3.47 2.02 6.84
N ALA A 33 2.53 2.90 6.49
CA ALA A 33 1.18 2.48 6.16
C ALA A 33 1.22 1.53 4.94
N PRO A 34 0.52 0.38 5.00
CA PRO A 34 0.46 -0.55 3.88
C PRO A 34 -0.33 0.06 2.71
N GLY A 35 -0.21 -0.57 1.54
CA GLY A 35 -1.01 -0.20 0.36
C GLY A 35 -2.45 -0.68 0.44
N GLU A 36 -3.16 -0.64 -0.69
CA GLU A 36 -4.52 -1.18 -0.84
C GLU A 36 -4.58 -2.71 -0.62
N ASP A 37 -3.44 -3.40 -0.70
CA ASP A 37 -3.29 -4.82 -0.42
C ASP A 37 -3.17 -5.14 1.08
N GLU A 38 -3.08 -4.13 1.94
CA GLU A 38 -2.88 -4.26 3.39
C GLU A 38 -1.60 -5.04 3.79
N ILE A 39 -0.64 -5.19 2.86
CA ILE A 39 0.61 -5.91 3.12
C ILE A 39 1.63 -4.96 3.74
N HIS A 40 1.97 -5.21 5.00
CA HIS A 40 2.99 -4.48 5.73
C HIS A 40 4.41 -4.84 5.26
N ALA A 41 5.33 -3.86 5.27
CA ALA A 41 6.71 -4.02 4.85
C ALA A 41 7.45 -5.10 5.66
N GLU A 42 7.12 -5.24 6.94
CA GLU A 42 7.67 -6.24 7.86
C GLU A 42 7.42 -7.67 7.38
N LEU A 43 6.24 -7.94 6.79
CA LEU A 43 5.92 -9.27 6.24
C LEU A 43 6.83 -9.63 5.07
N LEU A 44 7.18 -8.65 4.24
CA LEU A 44 8.09 -8.83 3.12
C LEU A 44 9.54 -9.00 3.61
N LYS A 45 9.95 -8.19 4.58
CA LYS A 45 11.32 -8.22 5.15
C LYS A 45 11.64 -9.50 5.89
N TYR A 46 10.70 -9.98 6.71
CA TYR A 46 10.89 -11.15 7.56
C TYR A 46 10.25 -12.42 6.97
N GLY A 47 9.71 -12.31 5.75
CA GLY A 47 9.18 -13.44 4.98
C GLY A 47 10.26 -14.43 4.58
N THR A 48 9.83 -15.64 4.23
CA THR A 48 10.71 -16.76 3.87
C THR A 48 11.41 -16.56 2.52
N PRO A 49 12.54 -17.23 2.24
CA PRO A 49 13.18 -17.17 0.92
C PRO A 49 12.29 -17.63 -0.24
N LEU A 50 11.29 -18.49 0.05
CA LEU A 50 10.30 -18.92 -0.95
C LEU A 50 9.50 -17.72 -1.50
N LEU A 51 9.24 -16.70 -0.67
CA LEU A 51 8.57 -15.48 -1.09
C LEU A 51 9.40 -14.72 -2.13
N ASP A 52 10.71 -14.60 -1.91
CA ASP A 52 11.61 -13.90 -2.83
C ASP A 52 11.61 -14.55 -4.21
N GLN A 53 11.69 -15.89 -4.24
CA GLN A 53 11.64 -16.67 -5.48
C GLN A 53 10.29 -16.46 -6.20
N THR A 54 9.18 -16.60 -5.45
CA THR A 54 7.84 -16.44 -6.01
C THR A 54 7.66 -15.06 -6.65
N ILE A 55 8.18 -14.01 -6.00
CA ILE A 55 8.06 -12.64 -6.47
C ILE A 55 8.95 -12.38 -7.69
N ALA A 56 10.18 -12.91 -7.70
CA ALA A 56 11.04 -12.86 -8.88
C ALA A 56 10.37 -13.52 -10.10
N ASP A 57 9.75 -14.69 -9.90
CA ASP A 57 9.05 -15.42 -10.96
C ASP A 57 7.83 -14.65 -11.49
N ILE A 58 7.06 -14.02 -10.60
CA ILE A 58 5.91 -13.16 -10.98
C ILE A 58 6.39 -12.00 -11.85
N PHE A 59 7.43 -11.27 -11.45
CA PHE A 59 7.93 -10.14 -12.21
C PHE A 59 8.48 -10.56 -13.57
N ASN A 60 9.33 -11.58 -13.60
CA ASN A 60 9.91 -12.09 -14.85
C ASN A 60 8.82 -12.58 -15.81
N THR A 61 7.80 -13.30 -15.30
CA THR A 61 6.68 -13.76 -16.12
C THR A 61 5.85 -12.59 -16.66
N THR A 62 5.55 -11.60 -15.81
CA THR A 62 4.72 -10.44 -16.18
C THR A 62 5.41 -9.58 -17.24
N ILE A 63 6.72 -9.36 -17.09
CA ILE A 63 7.52 -8.56 -18.04
C ILE A 63 7.65 -9.29 -19.37
N ASN A 64 7.95 -10.60 -19.34
CA ASN A 64 8.15 -11.38 -20.57
C ASN A 64 6.88 -11.55 -21.39
N LYS A 65 5.72 -11.72 -20.73
CA LYS A 65 4.44 -11.92 -21.43
C LYS A 65 3.74 -10.60 -21.77
N HIS A 66 4.11 -9.49 -21.12
CA HIS A 66 3.39 -8.21 -21.16
C HIS A 66 1.85 -8.40 -21.00
N GLU A 67 1.45 -9.39 -20.20
CA GLU A 67 0.05 -9.63 -19.94
C GLU A 67 -0.47 -8.48 -19.08
N LYS A 68 -1.53 -7.82 -19.57
CA LYS A 68 -2.26 -6.86 -18.75
C LYS A 68 -2.82 -7.64 -17.57
N ASN A 69 -2.22 -7.49 -16.38
CA ASN A 69 -2.87 -7.81 -15.12
C ASN A 69 -4.06 -6.87 -15.01
N ARG A 70 -5.16 -7.27 -15.65
CA ARG A 70 -6.41 -6.55 -15.73
C ARG A 70 -7.09 -6.74 -14.38
N GLN A 71 -6.48 -6.18 -13.33
CA GLN A 71 -7.17 -5.96 -12.08
C GLN A 71 -8.40 -5.14 -12.48
N LYS A 72 -9.57 -5.80 -12.49
CA LYS A 72 -10.84 -5.10 -12.63
C LYS A 72 -10.79 -4.05 -11.55
N ARG A 73 -10.57 -2.78 -11.93
CA ARG A 73 -10.73 -1.66 -11.01
C ARG A 73 -12.09 -1.87 -10.41
N ARG A 74 -12.15 -2.32 -9.15
CA ARG A 74 -13.40 -2.35 -8.43
C ARG A 74 -13.79 -0.89 -8.35
N SER A 75 -14.72 -0.51 -9.21
CA SER A 75 -15.48 0.71 -9.04
C SER A 75 -16.05 0.68 -7.62
N ALA A 76 -16.08 1.86 -6.99
CA ALA A 76 -16.67 2.15 -5.68
C ALA A 76 -15.80 1.86 -4.46
N TYR A 77 -14.80 2.73 -4.23
CA TYR A 77 -14.78 3.47 -2.98
C TYR A 77 -14.68 4.97 -3.28
N SER A 78 -15.85 5.61 -3.42
CA SER A 78 -15.94 7.02 -3.11
C SER A 78 -15.50 7.17 -1.67
N HIS A 79 -14.35 7.78 -1.42
CA HIS A 79 -14.07 8.29 -0.09
C HIS A 79 -15.16 9.32 0.18
N PRO A 80 -16.03 9.14 1.20
CA PRO A 80 -16.85 10.26 1.65
C PRO A 80 -15.86 11.33 2.10
N LYS A 81 -15.89 12.51 1.46
CA LYS A 81 -15.17 13.68 1.96
C LYS A 81 -15.56 13.81 3.43
N THR A 82 -14.59 13.66 4.33
CA THR A 82 -14.80 13.94 5.75
C THR A 82 -15.29 15.38 5.85
N ARG A 83 -16.59 15.54 6.10
CA ARG A 83 -17.20 16.82 6.46
C ARG A 83 -16.48 17.27 7.73
N LYS A 84 -15.89 18.48 7.70
CA LYS A 84 -15.34 19.11 8.91
C LYS A 84 -16.37 18.94 10.02
N LYS A 85 -15.99 18.29 11.11
CA LYS A 85 -16.84 18.12 12.28
C LYS A 85 -17.01 19.52 12.88
N GLU A 86 -18.09 20.20 12.53
CA GLU A 86 -18.57 21.36 13.28
C GLU A 86 -18.71 20.91 14.73
N ARG A 87 -18.07 21.64 15.65
CA ARG A 87 -18.16 21.38 17.08
C ARG A 87 -19.63 21.45 17.48
N SER A 88 -20.15 20.39 18.09
CA SER A 88 -21.48 20.42 18.69
C SER A 88 -21.49 21.37 19.91
N PRO A 89 -22.57 22.13 20.16
CA PRO A 89 -22.59 23.19 21.18
C PRO A 89 -22.55 22.70 22.65
N GLU A 90 -22.53 21.40 22.89
CA GLU A 90 -22.72 20.83 24.24
C GLU A 90 -21.43 20.76 25.09
N GLN A 91 -20.29 21.23 24.56
CA GLN A 91 -19.02 21.30 25.30
C GLN A 91 -18.75 22.67 25.94
N SER A 92 -19.75 23.54 26.08
CA SER A 92 -19.61 24.87 26.71
C SER A 92 -20.17 24.97 28.13
N ALA A 93 -20.62 23.87 28.77
CA ALA A 93 -21.39 23.96 30.02
C ALA A 93 -21.03 22.95 31.13
N THR A 94 -19.75 22.58 31.28
CA THR A 94 -19.30 21.78 32.45
C THR A 94 -18.01 22.30 33.10
N TYR A 95 -17.77 23.61 33.01
CA TYR A 95 -16.95 24.32 33.99
C TYR A 95 -17.85 25.33 34.68
N ASN A 96 -18.45 24.93 35.81
CA ASN A 96 -18.95 25.80 36.90
C ASN A 96 -19.74 24.98 37.93
N ILE A 97 -19.14 23.96 38.56
CA ILE A 97 -19.49 23.57 39.94
C ILE A 97 -18.21 23.05 40.60
N VAL A 98 -17.31 23.97 40.94
CA VAL A 98 -16.35 23.77 42.03
C VAL A 98 -16.38 25.07 42.80
N GLU A 99 -17.36 25.19 43.72
CA GLU A 99 -17.35 26.03 44.91
C GLU A 99 -18.77 26.05 45.47
N LEU A 100 -18.95 25.31 46.57
CA LEU A 100 -19.91 25.47 47.65
C LEU A 100 -20.12 24.10 48.28
N ASN A 101 -19.11 23.67 49.04
CA ASN A 101 -19.23 22.76 50.18
C ASN A 101 -17.89 22.73 50.91
N THR A 102 -17.56 23.82 51.61
CA THR A 102 -17.06 23.82 53.00
C THR A 102 -17.32 25.20 53.58
#